data_AF-A0A936JYR8-F1
#
_entry.id   AF-A0A936JYR8-F1
#
_cell.length_a   1.000
_cell.length_b   1.000
_cell.length_c   1.000
_cell.angle_alpha   90.00
_cell.angle_beta   90.00
_cell.angle_gamma   90.00
#
_symmetry.space_group_name_H-M   'P 1'
#
loop_
_entity.id
_entity.type
_entity.pdbx_description
1 polymer ?
#
loop_
_entity_poly.entity_id
_entity_poly.type
_entity_poly.pdbx_seq_one_letter_code
_entity_poly.pdbx_strand_id
1 'polypeptide(L)' 'MKLNKEWHVNNPMPKNSTFEQRVKWHLAHQQNCLCRPIPAKLAGEMKQKGIKFNVRS' A
#
# COMPACT_ATOMS: atom_id res chain seq x y z
N MET A 1 -4.43 12.70 9.01
CA MET A 1 -4.29 11.23 8.79
C MET A 1 -3.49 10.62 9.94
N LYS A 2 -3.93 9.50 10.52
CA LYS A 2 -3.29 8.86 11.68
C LYS A 2 -2.15 7.95 11.21
N LEU A 3 -0.91 8.30 11.58
CA LEU A 3 0.27 7.48 11.38
C LEU A 3 0.32 6.40 12.46
N ASN A 4 0.30 5.13 12.05
CA ASN A 4 0.58 4.00 12.94
C ASN A 4 2.09 3.71 12.90
N LYS A 5 2.83 4.30 13.84
CA LYS A 5 4.30 4.15 13.91
C LYS A 5 4.73 2.71 14.11
N GLU A 6 4.05 1.97 14.99
CA GLU A 6 4.35 0.57 15.30
C GLU A 6 4.24 -0.32 14.05
N TRP A 7 3.20 -0.09 13.24
CA TRP A 7 3.03 -0.82 11.99
C TRP A 7 4.18 -0.56 11.02
N HIS A 8 4.64 0.69 10.88
CA HIS A 8 5.76 1.05 10.00
C HIS A 8 7.09 0.44 10.43
N VAL A 9 7.33 0.32 11.74
CA VAL A 9 8.54 -0.31 12.28
C VAL A 9 8.54 -1.80 12.01
N ASN A 10 7.39 -2.47 12.19
CA ASN A 10 7.25 -3.92 11.98
C ASN A 10 7.08 -4.30 10.50
N ASN A 11 6.58 -3.39 9.66
CA ASN A 11 6.31 -3.62 8.25
C ASN A 11 6.95 -2.51 7.40
N PRO A 12 8.29 -2.41 7.35
CA PRO A 12 8.95 -1.47 6.46
C PRO A 12 8.74 -1.87 5.00
N MET A 13 8.66 -0.88 4.10
CA MET A 13 8.61 -1.16 2.66
C MET A 13 9.96 -1.75 2.21
N PRO A 14 9.98 -2.89 1.50
CA PRO A 14 11.23 -3.44 0.97
C PRO A 14 11.84 -2.50 -0.08
N LYS A 15 13.17 -2.29 -0.01
CA LYS A 15 13.91 -1.38 -0.92
C LYS A 15 13.81 -1.79 -2.39
N ASN A 16 13.91 -3.09 -2.68
CA ASN A 16 13.79 -3.65 -4.03
C ASN A 16 12.51 -4.49 -4.13
N SER A 17 11.38 -3.90 -3.75
CA SER A 17 10.10 -4.60 -3.75
C SER A 17 9.63 -4.90 -5.18
N THR A 18 9.20 -6.14 -5.41
CA THR A 18 8.47 -6.50 -6.61
C THR A 18 7.10 -5.80 -6.62
N PHE A 19 6.47 -5.75 -7.79
CA PHE A 19 5.12 -5.21 -7.92
C PHE A 19 4.15 -5.79 -6.87
N GLU A 20 4.11 -7.12 -6.73
CA GLU A 20 3.22 -7.82 -5.81
C GLU A 20 3.52 -7.48 -4.34
N GLN A 21 4.80 -7.38 -3.99
CA GLN A 21 5.21 -6.97 -2.63
C GLN A 21 4.76 -5.55 -2.33
N ARG A 22 4.91 -4.62 -3.27
CA ARG A 22 4.39 -3.25 -3.12
C ARG A 22 2.87 -3.25 -2.94
N VAL A 23 2.15 -4.00 -3.76
CA VAL A 23 0.69 -4.13 -3.67
C VAL A 23 0.30 -4.64 -2.28
N LYS A 24 0.86 -5.77 -1.85
CA LYS A 24 0.55 -6.39 -0.56
C LYS A 24 0.84 -5.43 0.59
N TRP A 25 1.98 -4.76 0.55
CA TRP A 25 2.34 -3.75 1.55
C TRP A 25 1.34 -2.60 1.59
N HIS A 26 0.97 -2.04 0.44
CA HIS A 26 0.04 -0.91 0.37
C HIS A 26 -1.38 -1.29 0.79
N LEU A 27 -1.85 -2.49 0.47
CA LEU A 27 -3.14 -2.98 0.95
C LEU A 27 -3.17 -3.12 2.47
N ALA A 28 -2.13 -3.72 3.06
CA ALA A 28 -1.98 -3.84 4.50
C ALA A 28 -1.80 -2.46 5.17
N HIS A 29 -1.07 -1.56 4.53
CA HIS A 29 -0.88 -0.18 4.98
C HIS A 29 -2.23 0.53 5.10
N GLN A 30 -3.06 0.52 4.07
CA GLN A 30 -4.39 1.16 4.11
C GLN A 30 -5.31 0.63 5.23
N GLN A 31 -5.14 -0.63 5.64
CA GLN A 31 -5.92 -1.23 6.74
C GLN A 31 -5.41 -0.80 8.13
N ASN A 32 -4.10 -0.58 8.28
CA ASN A 32 -3.46 -0.34 9.58
C ASN A 32 -3.03 1.12 9.81
N CYS A 33 -2.85 1.88 8.73
CA CYS A 33 -2.25 3.21 8.70
C CYS A 33 -2.74 4.00 7.47
N LEU A 34 -3.49 5.06 7.70
CA LEU A 34 -3.99 5.93 6.63
C LEU A 34 -3.06 7.10 6.33
N CYS A 35 -1.77 7.03 6.70
CA CYS A 35 -0.86 8.17 6.57
C CYS A 35 -0.57 8.59 5.12
N ARG A 36 -0.76 7.68 4.16
CA ARG A 36 -0.47 7.91 2.75
C ARG A 36 -1.38 7.05 1.87
N PRO A 37 -1.99 7.59 0.81
CA PRO A 37 -2.77 6.79 -0.15
C PRO A 37 -1.86 5.95 -1.06
N ILE A 38 -2.45 4.99 -1.78
CA ILE A 38 -1.75 4.17 -2.78
C ILE A 38 -1.26 5.08 -3.92
N PRO A 39 0.03 5.02 -4.32
CA PRO A 39 0.56 5.82 -5.42
C PRO A 39 -0.20 5.60 -6.73
N ALA A 40 -0.48 6.68 -7.48
CA ALA A 40 -1.27 6.61 -8.72
C ALA A 40 -0.69 5.63 -9.75
N LYS A 41 0.64 5.58 -9.89
CA LYS A 41 1.32 4.63 -10.79
C LYS A 41 1.03 3.18 -10.40
N LEU A 42 1.18 2.85 -9.11
CA LEU A 42 0.90 1.52 -8.59
C LEU A 42 -0.60 1.18 -8.74
N ALA A 43 -1.49 2.11 -8.42
CA ALA A 43 -2.93 1.95 -8.60
C ALA A 43 -3.32 1.70 -10.07
N GLY A 44 -2.65 2.37 -11.03
CA GLY A 44 -2.83 2.12 -12.46
C GLY A 44 -2.40 0.71 -12.86
N GLU A 45 -1.20 0.28 -12.44
CA GLU A 45 -0.71 -1.08 -12.65
C GLU A 45 -1.63 -2.14 -12.01
N MET A 46 -2.18 -1.87 -10.82
CA MET A 46 -3.17 -2.72 -10.14
C MET A 46 -4.47 -2.84 -10.94
N LYS A 47 -5.00 -1.71 -11.44
CA LYS A 47 -6.20 -1.69 -12.31
C LYS A 47 -5.99 -2.50 -13.58
N GLN A 48 -4.84 -2.33 -14.25
CA GLN A 48 -4.50 -3.09 -15.45
C GLN A 48 -4.44 -4.60 -15.21
N LYS A 49 -3.98 -5.00 -14.02
CA LYS A 49 -3.92 -6.42 -13.60
C LYS A 49 -5.22 -6.93 -12.98
N GLY A 50 -6.28 -6.13 -12.94
CA GLY A 50 -7.57 -6.51 -12.34
C GLY A 50 -7.55 -6.67 -10.82
N ILE A 51 -6.54 -6.13 -10.13
CA ILE A 51 -6.43 -6.22 -8.69
C ILE A 51 -7.41 -5.23 -8.05
N LYS A 52 -8.38 -5.77 -7.30
CA LYS A 52 -9.33 -4.95 -6.53
C LYS A 52 -8.62 -4.37 -5.31
N PHE A 53 -8.64 -3.05 -5.17
CA PHE A 53 -8.19 -2.36 -3.98
C PHE A 53 -9.25 -1.39 -3.52
N ASN A 54 -9.48 -1.35 -2.21
CA ASN A 54 -10.45 -0.44 -1.63
C ASN A 54 -9.78 0.93 -1.48
N VAL A 55 -9.96 1.80 -2.47
CA VAL A 55 -9.68 3.23 -2.31
C VAL A 55 -10.81 3.76 -1.43
N ARG A 56 -10.59 3.78 -0.11
CA ARG A 56 -11.42 4.62 0.75
C ARG A 56 -10.99 6.05 0.46
N SER A 57 -11.80 6.72 -0.35
CA SER A 57 -11.78 8.16 -0.62
C SER A 57 -11.90 8.96 0.67
#